data_AF-A0A850Q5R4-F1
#
_entry.id   AF-A0A850Q5R4-F1
#
_cell.length_a   1.000
_cell.length_b   1.000
_cell.length_c   1.000
_cell.angle_alpha   90.00
_cell.angle_beta   90.00
_cell.angle_gamma   90.00
#
_symmetry.space_group_name_H-M   'P 1'
#
loop_
_entity.id
_entity.type
_entity.pdbx_description
1 polymer ?
#
loop_
_entity_poly.entity_id
_entity_poly.type
_entity_poly.pdbx_seq_one_letter_code
_entity_poly.pdbx_strand_id
1 'polypeptide(L)'
;MTANPDLDYLKEYFFSKPEGTSDRDEEKKESADLFLSSIKRKVFFEGNDKYLSEQYAVDHYSFLPYRYFERFVTFLTTGLDAHNLLRDDLVLSISKSEKIYNNEVGRENVCISTNSLKKSTTKAFYGFKAADFELVLPDVGNQTEYIEYFPDHIIFRHVDKTASLEINIDLFEILMRIKEGYVPTSIEIRTFFLNLEMFKRRILAKRSTKVFLTEDDSNLYSFEKSASGKLVLNKI
;
A
#
# COMPACT_ATOMS: atom_id res chain seq x y z
N MET A 1 12.35 -38.06 -14.30
CA MET A 1 13.11 -36.85 -13.95
C MET A 1 14.03 -36.55 -15.12
N THR A 2 13.58 -35.74 -16.06
CA THR A 2 14.42 -35.20 -17.13
C THR A 2 15.43 -34.27 -16.48
N ALA A 3 16.72 -34.50 -16.71
CA ALA A 3 17.78 -33.62 -16.23
C ALA A 3 17.49 -32.20 -16.76
N ASN A 4 17.44 -31.22 -15.86
CA ASN A 4 17.24 -29.82 -16.23
C ASN A 4 18.49 -29.39 -17.02
N PRO A 5 18.38 -29.11 -18.33
CA PRO A 5 19.54 -28.84 -19.19
C PRO A 5 20.35 -27.62 -18.72
N ASP A 6 19.69 -26.71 -17.98
CA ASP A 6 20.32 -25.50 -17.47
C ASP A 6 21.21 -25.74 -16.25
N LEU A 7 21.07 -26.91 -15.59
CA LEU A 7 21.80 -27.20 -14.35
C LEU A 7 23.32 -27.27 -14.56
N ASP A 8 23.75 -27.78 -15.72
CA ASP A 8 25.17 -27.92 -16.03
C ASP A 8 25.81 -26.55 -16.28
N TYR A 9 25.13 -25.67 -17.03
CA TYR A 9 25.55 -24.28 -17.22
C TYR A 9 25.56 -23.49 -15.90
N LEU A 10 24.55 -23.67 -15.05
CA LEU A 10 24.51 -23.01 -13.73
C LEU A 10 25.66 -23.44 -12.82
N LYS A 11 26.01 -24.73 -12.83
CA LYS A 11 27.17 -25.23 -12.09
C LYS A 11 28.46 -24.63 -12.65
N GLU A 12 28.61 -24.61 -13.97
CA GLU A 12 29.77 -24.00 -14.63
C GLU A 12 29.96 -22.55 -14.19
N TYR A 13 28.93 -21.71 -14.33
CA TYR A 13 28.98 -20.30 -13.91
C TYR A 13 29.24 -20.12 -12.40
N PHE A 14 28.71 -21.02 -11.57
CA PHE A 14 28.94 -20.96 -10.12
C PHE A 14 30.40 -21.29 -9.74
N PHE A 15 31.01 -22.24 -10.43
CA PHE A 15 32.40 -22.64 -10.18
C PHE A 15 33.40 -21.68 -10.82
N SER A 16 33.03 -20.98 -11.89
CA SER A 16 33.88 -19.97 -12.55
C SER A 16 33.74 -18.56 -11.98
N LYS A 17 32.96 -18.34 -10.91
CA LYS A 17 32.82 -17.03 -10.27
C LYS A 17 34.12 -16.57 -9.56
N PRO A 18 34.27 -15.27 -9.25
CA PRO A 18 35.45 -14.75 -8.57
C PRO A 18 35.59 -15.33 -7.16
N GLU A 19 36.82 -15.64 -6.76
CA GLU A 19 37.12 -16.11 -5.40
C GLU A 19 37.65 -14.95 -4.55
N GLY A 20 36.80 -14.47 -3.63
CA GLY A 20 37.15 -13.36 -2.74
C GLY A 20 37.04 -11.98 -3.39
N THR A 21 37.32 -10.94 -2.61
CA THR A 21 37.11 -9.53 -3.00
C THR A 21 38.26 -8.94 -3.82
N SER A 22 39.39 -9.65 -3.93
CA SER A 22 40.58 -9.22 -4.67
C SER A 22 40.61 -9.71 -6.11
N ASP A 23 39.74 -10.64 -6.49
CA ASP A 23 39.69 -11.20 -7.83
C ASP A 23 39.06 -10.16 -8.80
N ARG A 24 39.87 -9.72 -9.76
CA ARG A 24 39.51 -8.67 -10.74
C ARG A 24 39.34 -9.22 -12.15
N ASP A 25 39.35 -10.55 -12.30
CA ASP A 25 39.14 -11.19 -13.59
C ASP A 25 37.74 -10.88 -14.13
N GLU A 26 37.68 -10.28 -15.33
CA GLU A 26 36.43 -9.85 -15.95
C GLU A 26 35.58 -11.04 -16.40
N GLU A 27 36.18 -12.15 -16.86
CA GLU A 27 35.43 -13.34 -17.30
C GLU A 27 34.74 -14.03 -16.12
N LYS A 28 35.39 -14.02 -14.95
CA LYS A 28 34.80 -14.54 -13.72
C LYS A 28 33.67 -13.66 -13.21
N LYS A 29 33.80 -12.33 -13.29
CA LYS A 29 32.71 -11.41 -12.95
C LYS A 29 31.51 -11.63 -13.85
N GLU A 30 31.74 -11.76 -15.16
CA GLU A 30 30.68 -12.08 -16.12
C GLU A 30 30.00 -13.40 -15.77
N SER A 31 30.77 -14.44 -15.43
CA SER A 31 30.22 -15.72 -14.94
C SER A 31 29.35 -15.55 -13.69
N ALA A 32 29.76 -14.72 -12.73
CA ALA A 32 28.97 -14.45 -11.53
C ALA A 32 27.66 -13.71 -11.85
N ASP A 33 27.70 -12.75 -12.78
CA ASP A 33 26.51 -12.01 -13.22
C ASP A 33 25.53 -12.91 -14.00
N LEU A 34 26.06 -13.79 -14.85
CA LEU A 34 25.28 -14.82 -15.56
C LEU A 34 24.67 -15.83 -14.59
N PHE A 35 25.43 -16.29 -13.60
CA PHE A 35 24.91 -17.16 -12.55
C PHE A 35 23.78 -16.47 -11.77
N LEU A 36 24.01 -15.24 -11.32
CA LEU A 36 23.05 -14.49 -10.51
C LEU A 36 21.77 -14.22 -11.28
N SER A 37 21.86 -13.75 -12.52
CA SER A 37 20.70 -13.48 -13.37
C SER A 37 19.90 -14.76 -13.68
N SER A 38 20.59 -15.86 -13.98
CA SER A 38 19.98 -17.16 -14.25
C SER A 38 19.28 -17.75 -13.01
N ILE A 39 19.92 -17.70 -11.85
CA ILE A 39 19.30 -18.14 -10.58
C ILE A 39 18.11 -17.27 -10.22
N LYS A 40 18.22 -15.94 -10.32
CA LYS A 40 17.09 -15.03 -10.08
C LYS A 40 15.89 -15.40 -10.94
N ARG A 41 16.11 -15.63 -12.24
CA ARG A 41 15.05 -16.06 -13.16
C ARG A 41 14.44 -17.39 -12.70
N LYS A 42 15.27 -18.40 -12.42
CA LYS A 42 14.77 -19.72 -12.05
C LYS A 42 14.00 -19.73 -10.74
N VAL A 43 14.50 -19.03 -9.73
CA VAL A 43 13.82 -18.94 -8.43
C VAL A 43 12.53 -18.15 -8.53
N PHE A 44 12.53 -17.04 -9.28
CA PHE A 44 11.38 -16.13 -9.34
C PHE A 44 10.26 -16.58 -10.29
N PHE A 45 10.59 -17.08 -11.48
CA PHE A 45 9.60 -17.42 -12.51
C PHE A 45 9.33 -18.92 -12.63
N GLU A 46 10.34 -19.74 -12.36
CA GLU A 46 10.28 -21.20 -12.55
C GLU A 46 10.31 -21.95 -11.21
N GLY A 47 10.33 -21.21 -10.08
CA GLY A 47 10.50 -21.74 -8.74
C GLY A 47 9.29 -22.53 -8.30
N ASN A 48 9.54 -23.66 -7.62
CA ASN A 48 8.47 -24.43 -6.99
C ASN A 48 8.37 -24.03 -5.53
N ASP A 49 7.28 -23.35 -5.15
CA ASP A 49 7.05 -22.87 -3.78
C ASP A 49 7.15 -23.96 -2.72
N LYS A 50 6.68 -25.18 -3.01
CA LYS A 50 6.78 -26.29 -2.07
C LYS A 50 8.24 -26.62 -1.76
N TYR A 51 9.07 -26.68 -2.80
CA TYR A 51 10.50 -26.94 -2.64
C TYR A 51 11.22 -25.78 -1.94
N LEU A 52 10.91 -24.54 -2.33
CA LEU A 52 11.50 -23.34 -1.71
C LEU A 52 11.17 -23.25 -0.22
N SER A 53 9.92 -23.54 0.15
CA SER A 53 9.47 -23.54 1.53
C SER A 53 10.12 -24.66 2.35
N GLU A 54 10.15 -25.89 1.83
CA GLU A 54 10.73 -27.05 2.53
C GLU A 54 12.25 -26.94 2.75
N GLN A 55 13.00 -26.39 1.79
CA GLN A 55 14.46 -26.36 1.84
C GLN A 55 15.03 -25.06 2.42
N TYR A 56 14.34 -23.94 2.19
CA TYR A 56 14.87 -22.61 2.49
C TYR A 56 13.95 -21.75 3.37
N ALA A 57 12.74 -22.25 3.71
CA ALA A 57 11.73 -21.52 4.46
C ALA A 57 11.38 -20.14 3.85
N VAL A 58 11.43 -20.05 2.52
CA VAL A 58 11.03 -18.87 1.73
C VAL A 58 9.97 -19.25 0.71
N ASP A 59 9.19 -18.28 0.28
CA ASP A 59 8.26 -18.38 -0.84
C ASP A 59 8.68 -17.44 -1.98
N HIS A 60 8.03 -17.54 -3.14
CA HIS A 60 8.32 -16.61 -4.24
C HIS A 60 8.00 -15.15 -3.90
N TYR A 61 6.99 -14.89 -3.04
CA TYR A 61 6.63 -13.54 -2.58
C TYR A 61 7.73 -12.88 -1.75
N SER A 62 8.56 -13.66 -1.06
CA SER A 62 9.69 -13.19 -0.26
C SER A 62 10.74 -12.46 -1.09
N PHE A 63 10.75 -12.67 -2.40
CA PHE A 63 11.63 -11.98 -3.34
C PHE A 63 11.02 -10.71 -3.93
N LEU A 64 9.73 -10.45 -3.70
CA LEU A 64 9.08 -9.21 -4.14
C LEU A 64 9.44 -8.05 -3.20
N PRO A 65 9.53 -6.81 -3.73
CA PRO A 65 9.77 -5.62 -2.91
C PRO A 65 8.53 -5.18 -2.11
N TYR A 66 7.46 -5.97 -2.10
CA TYR A 66 6.15 -5.63 -1.57
C TYR A 66 5.83 -6.52 -0.37
N ARG A 67 5.90 -5.97 0.85
CA ARG A 67 5.65 -6.74 2.07
C ARG A 67 4.17 -7.13 2.22
N TYR A 68 3.26 -6.33 1.67
CA TYR A 68 1.82 -6.58 1.75
C TYR A 68 1.23 -7.12 0.45
N PHE A 69 2.07 -7.68 -0.43
CA PHE A 69 1.65 -8.23 -1.72
C PHE A 69 0.54 -9.27 -1.59
N GLU A 70 0.73 -10.26 -0.72
CA GLU A 70 -0.24 -11.34 -0.53
C GLU A 70 -1.61 -10.80 -0.12
N ARG A 71 -1.63 -9.82 0.80
CA ARG A 71 -2.87 -9.17 1.25
C ARG A 71 -3.55 -8.41 0.12
N PHE A 72 -2.79 -7.72 -0.73
CA PHE A 72 -3.31 -7.01 -1.89
C PHE A 72 -3.94 -7.99 -2.90
N VAL A 73 -3.18 -9.02 -3.31
CA VAL A 73 -3.64 -10.03 -4.28
C VAL A 73 -4.82 -10.85 -3.76
N THR A 74 -4.84 -11.18 -2.46
CA THR A 74 -5.98 -11.86 -1.84
C THR A 74 -7.25 -11.04 -2.00
N PHE A 75 -7.19 -9.72 -1.78
CA PHE A 75 -8.34 -8.85 -2.00
C PHE A 75 -8.70 -8.76 -3.50
N LEU A 76 -7.73 -8.63 -4.41
CA LEU A 76 -8.00 -8.58 -5.85
C LEU A 76 -8.66 -9.86 -6.39
N THR A 77 -8.31 -11.01 -5.80
CA THR A 77 -8.84 -12.32 -6.21
C THR A 77 -10.23 -12.59 -5.62
N THR A 78 -10.45 -12.22 -4.36
CA THR A 78 -11.69 -12.55 -3.64
C THR A 78 -12.73 -11.44 -3.68
N GLY A 79 -12.29 -10.18 -3.76
CA GLY A 79 -13.14 -9.00 -3.57
C GLY A 79 -13.72 -8.87 -2.16
N LEU A 80 -13.30 -9.70 -1.20
CA LEU A 80 -13.88 -9.77 0.13
C LEU A 80 -13.01 -9.04 1.16
N ASP A 81 -13.60 -8.07 1.85
CA ASP A 81 -13.02 -7.43 3.03
C ASP A 81 -13.75 -7.89 4.30
N ALA A 82 -13.24 -8.97 4.91
CA ALA A 82 -13.83 -9.54 6.11
C ALA A 82 -13.86 -8.49 7.24
N HIS A 83 -15.06 -8.18 7.75
CA HIS A 83 -15.29 -7.21 8.81
C HIS A 83 -14.77 -5.79 8.52
N ASN A 84 -14.53 -5.43 7.25
CA ASN A 84 -13.95 -4.14 6.84
C ASN A 84 -12.53 -3.87 7.37
N LEU A 85 -11.76 -4.92 7.71
CA LEU A 85 -10.43 -4.76 8.29
C LEU A 85 -9.45 -4.07 7.33
N LEU A 86 -9.53 -4.37 6.03
CA LEU A 86 -8.68 -3.73 5.04
C LEU A 86 -9.09 -2.28 4.79
N ARG A 87 -10.39 -2.00 4.71
CA ARG A 87 -10.92 -0.64 4.64
C ARG A 87 -10.40 0.18 5.81
N ASP A 88 -10.55 -0.31 7.04
CA ASP A 88 -10.17 0.43 8.25
C ASP A 88 -8.66 0.67 8.33
N ASP A 89 -7.87 -0.27 7.83
CA ASP A 89 -6.42 -0.10 7.69
C ASP A 89 -6.06 0.98 6.66
N LEU A 90 -6.74 1.03 5.52
CA LEU A 90 -6.55 2.07 4.52
C LEU A 90 -7.02 3.44 5.00
N VAL A 91 -8.15 3.51 5.72
CA VAL A 91 -8.63 4.73 6.38
C VAL A 91 -7.56 5.27 7.35
N LEU A 92 -7.02 4.40 8.22
CA LEU A 92 -5.95 4.78 9.14
C LEU A 92 -4.69 5.25 8.41
N SER A 93 -4.31 4.56 7.34
CA SER A 93 -3.14 4.89 6.53
C SER A 93 -3.25 6.28 5.90
N ILE A 94 -4.42 6.58 5.33
CA ILE A 94 -4.71 7.89 4.72
C ILE A 94 -4.68 8.98 5.81
N SER A 95 -5.32 8.76 6.95
CA SER A 95 -5.32 9.72 8.07
C SER A 95 -3.91 9.97 8.63
N LYS A 96 -3.08 8.92 8.75
CA LYS A 96 -1.67 9.05 9.14
C LYS A 96 -0.83 9.79 8.12
N SER A 97 -1.12 9.65 6.82
CA SER A 97 -0.45 10.41 5.78
C SER A 97 -0.69 11.92 5.91
N GLU A 98 -1.81 12.31 6.51
CA GLU A 98 -2.16 13.69 6.86
C GLU A 98 -1.58 14.14 8.21
N LYS A 99 -0.77 13.30 8.85
CA LYS A 99 -0.12 13.52 10.16
C LYS A 99 -1.07 13.49 11.35
N ILE A 100 -2.14 12.69 11.28
CA ILE A 100 -2.92 12.33 12.47
C ILE A 100 -2.38 11.03 13.04
N TYR A 101 -1.76 11.11 14.22
CA TYR A 101 -1.13 9.96 14.86
C TYR A 101 -2.04 9.21 15.83
N ASN A 102 -3.20 9.77 16.20
CA ASN A 102 -4.20 9.08 17.02
C ASN A 102 -4.83 7.93 16.22
N ASN A 103 -4.57 6.68 16.64
CA ASN A 103 -5.02 5.49 15.92
C ASN A 103 -6.54 5.29 15.97
N GLU A 104 -7.21 5.63 17.08
CA GLU A 104 -8.66 5.43 17.22
C GLU A 104 -9.40 6.35 16.24
N VAL A 105 -9.08 7.65 16.28
CA VAL A 105 -9.67 8.64 15.39
C VAL A 105 -9.34 8.35 13.93
N GLY A 106 -8.08 7.98 13.66
CA GLY A 106 -7.61 7.64 12.33
C GLY A 106 -8.26 6.37 11.76
N ARG A 107 -8.67 5.40 12.58
CA ARG A 107 -9.39 4.20 12.13
C ARG A 107 -10.86 4.47 11.88
N GLU A 108 -11.49 5.26 12.73
CA GLU A 108 -12.92 5.57 12.62
C GLU A 108 -13.24 6.62 11.55
N ASN A 109 -12.25 7.42 11.15
CA ASN A 109 -12.46 8.54 10.23
C ASN A 109 -11.30 8.68 9.24
N VAL A 110 -11.63 8.88 7.97
CA VAL A 110 -10.72 9.47 6.98
C VAL A 110 -10.58 10.94 7.36
N CYS A 111 -9.40 11.31 7.81
CA CYS A 111 -9.14 12.67 8.26
C CYS A 111 -8.26 13.40 7.25
N ILE A 112 -8.68 14.60 6.84
CA ILE A 112 -7.98 15.39 5.83
C ILE A 112 -7.62 16.76 6.41
N SER A 113 -6.34 17.15 6.28
CA SER A 113 -5.86 18.44 6.77
C SER A 113 -6.41 19.61 5.96
N THR A 114 -6.79 20.68 6.66
CA THR A 114 -7.21 21.94 6.01
C THR A 114 -6.03 22.85 5.67
N ASN A 115 -4.89 22.65 6.33
CA ASN A 115 -3.72 23.52 6.24
C ASN A 115 -2.56 22.78 5.57
N SER A 116 -2.45 22.92 4.25
CA SER A 116 -1.23 22.52 3.54
C SER A 116 -0.14 23.60 3.57
N LEU A 117 -0.47 24.87 3.87
CA LEU A 117 0.37 26.02 3.50
C LEU A 117 0.62 27.09 4.58
N LYS A 118 -0.11 27.13 5.72
CA LYS A 118 0.08 28.17 6.75
C LYS A 118 0.51 27.58 8.09
N LYS A 119 1.58 28.15 8.67
CA LYS A 119 2.05 27.91 10.06
C LYS A 119 1.01 28.46 11.04
N SER A 120 -0.11 27.77 11.18
CA SER A 120 -1.01 27.93 12.32
C SER A 120 -0.48 27.06 13.46
N THR A 121 -0.55 27.55 14.69
CA THR A 121 -0.24 26.76 15.90
C THR A 121 -1.22 25.62 16.08
N THR A 122 -2.47 25.81 15.65
CA THR A 122 -3.52 24.78 15.69
C THR A 122 -3.68 24.14 14.32
N LYS A 123 -3.60 22.81 14.26
CA LYS A 123 -3.92 21.98 13.09
C LYS A 123 -5.41 21.61 13.15
N ALA A 124 -6.07 21.71 12.01
CA ALA A 124 -7.47 21.32 11.86
C ALA A 124 -7.59 20.24 10.78
N PHE A 125 -8.43 19.25 11.07
CA PHE A 125 -8.69 18.12 10.19
C PHE A 125 -10.20 17.91 10.04
N TYR A 126 -10.67 17.77 8.81
CA TYR A 126 -12.02 17.32 8.54
C TYR A 126 -12.07 15.79 8.64
N GLY A 127 -12.93 15.28 9.52
CA GLY A 127 -13.23 13.87 9.64
C GLY A 127 -14.42 13.47 8.77
N PHE A 128 -14.25 12.36 8.06
CA PHE A 128 -15.30 11.65 7.31
C PHE A 128 -15.35 10.22 7.84
N LYS A 129 -16.54 9.70 8.18
CA LYS A 129 -16.63 8.40 8.86
C LYS A 129 -16.13 7.28 7.94
N ALA A 130 -15.36 6.35 8.50
CA ALA A 130 -14.89 5.15 7.79
C ALA A 130 -16.05 4.35 7.17
N ALA A 131 -17.20 4.33 7.86
CA ALA A 131 -18.42 3.66 7.40
C ALA A 131 -19.01 4.25 6.11
N ASP A 132 -18.65 5.48 5.73
CA ASP A 132 -19.10 6.11 4.50
C ASP A 132 -18.21 5.73 3.28
N PHE A 133 -17.22 4.85 3.50
CA PHE A 133 -16.31 4.35 2.48
C PHE A 133 -16.41 2.83 2.32
N GLU A 134 -16.10 2.38 1.11
CA GLU A 134 -16.07 0.97 0.73
C GLU A 134 -14.85 0.67 -0.15
N LEU A 135 -14.44 -0.60 -0.15
CA LEU A 135 -13.48 -1.16 -1.08
C LEU A 135 -14.20 -1.96 -2.13
N VAL A 136 -13.91 -1.68 -3.39
CA VAL A 136 -14.47 -2.42 -4.52
C VAL A 136 -13.39 -2.74 -5.53
N LEU A 137 -13.61 -3.80 -6.30
CA LEU A 137 -12.81 -4.09 -7.48
C LEU A 137 -13.25 -3.22 -8.66
N PRO A 138 -12.33 -2.90 -9.59
CA PRO A 138 -12.69 -2.28 -10.85
C PRO A 138 -13.73 -3.10 -11.61
N ASP A 139 -14.74 -2.41 -12.14
CA ASP A 139 -15.78 -3.00 -12.96
C ASP A 139 -15.43 -2.81 -14.44
N VAL A 140 -15.13 -3.92 -15.11
CA VAL A 140 -14.82 -4.00 -16.55
C VAL A 140 -16.04 -4.42 -17.38
N GLY A 141 -17.21 -4.51 -16.76
CA GLY A 141 -18.45 -4.92 -17.41
C GLY A 141 -18.34 -6.28 -18.11
N ASN A 142 -18.97 -6.40 -19.28
CA ASN A 142 -19.04 -7.66 -20.04
C ASN A 142 -17.73 -8.04 -20.75
N GLN A 143 -16.64 -7.28 -20.60
CA GLN A 143 -15.36 -7.60 -21.25
C GLN A 143 -14.69 -8.84 -20.63
N THR A 144 -15.04 -9.19 -19.40
CA THR A 144 -14.55 -10.38 -18.67
C THR A 144 -15.06 -11.70 -19.24
N GLU A 145 -16.14 -11.69 -20.02
CA GLU A 145 -16.71 -12.91 -20.62
C GLU A 145 -15.84 -13.44 -21.76
N TYR A 146 -14.99 -12.59 -22.36
CA TYR A 146 -14.20 -12.92 -23.56
C TYR A 146 -12.69 -12.74 -23.39
N ILE A 147 -12.24 -12.13 -22.29
CA ILE A 147 -10.83 -11.82 -22.04
C ILE A 147 -10.48 -12.24 -20.62
N GLU A 148 -9.37 -12.97 -20.46
CA GLU A 148 -8.78 -13.20 -19.14
C GLU A 148 -8.45 -11.85 -18.50
N TYR A 149 -9.19 -11.52 -17.45
CA TYR A 149 -9.07 -10.25 -16.75
C TYR A 149 -8.67 -10.50 -15.30
N PHE A 150 -7.61 -9.82 -14.87
CA PHE A 150 -7.21 -9.73 -13.47
C PHE A 150 -7.19 -8.25 -13.06
N PRO A 151 -7.93 -7.84 -12.01
CA PRO A 151 -7.87 -6.48 -11.49
C PRO A 151 -6.44 -6.05 -11.13
N ASP A 152 -6.03 -4.85 -11.51
CA ASP A 152 -4.69 -4.31 -11.24
C ASP A 152 -4.64 -3.31 -10.07
N HIS A 153 -5.80 -2.90 -9.55
CA HIS A 153 -5.93 -1.96 -8.45
C HIS A 153 -7.19 -2.18 -7.61
N ILE A 154 -7.18 -1.60 -6.41
CA ILE A 154 -8.32 -1.53 -5.51
C ILE A 154 -8.95 -0.14 -5.63
N ILE A 155 -10.28 -0.06 -5.66
CA ILE A 155 -10.98 1.22 -5.61
C ILE A 155 -11.45 1.47 -4.18
N PHE A 156 -10.83 2.43 -3.50
CA PHE A 156 -11.32 3.00 -2.26
C PHE A 156 -12.23 4.18 -2.58
N ARG A 157 -13.54 4.07 -2.31
CA ARG A 157 -14.49 5.13 -2.68
C ARG A 157 -15.49 5.40 -1.58
N HIS A 158 -16.07 6.59 -1.65
CA HIS A 158 -17.25 6.91 -0.86
C HIS A 158 -18.47 6.15 -1.42
N VAL A 159 -19.40 5.72 -0.57
CA VAL A 159 -20.56 4.86 -0.94
C VAL A 159 -21.46 5.49 -2.02
N ASP A 160 -21.59 6.81 -2.02
CA ASP A 160 -22.33 7.57 -3.06
C ASP A 160 -21.55 7.77 -4.39
N LYS A 161 -20.36 7.19 -4.51
CA LYS A 161 -19.49 7.21 -5.71
C LYS A 161 -18.99 8.60 -6.13
N THR A 162 -19.15 9.65 -5.32
CA THR A 162 -18.72 11.01 -5.69
C THR A 162 -17.20 11.18 -5.69
N ALA A 163 -16.49 10.33 -4.96
CA ALA A 163 -15.04 10.38 -4.81
C ALA A 163 -14.49 8.96 -4.71
N SER A 164 -13.49 8.68 -5.53
CA SER A 164 -12.79 7.41 -5.60
C SER A 164 -11.29 7.66 -5.63
N LEU A 165 -10.56 6.73 -5.05
CA LEU A 165 -9.11 6.61 -5.07
C LEU A 165 -8.79 5.23 -5.64
N GLU A 166 -8.08 5.22 -6.76
CA GLU A 166 -7.49 4.00 -7.32
C GLU A 166 -6.17 3.74 -6.58
N ILE A 167 -6.09 2.59 -5.94
CA ILE A 167 -4.97 2.14 -5.13
C ILE A 167 -4.32 0.96 -5.86
N ASN A 168 -3.28 1.26 -6.63
CA ASN A 168 -2.39 0.24 -7.20
C ASN A 168 -1.48 -0.36 -6.11
N ILE A 169 -0.71 -1.39 -6.46
CA ILE A 169 0.19 -2.07 -5.52
C ILE A 169 1.19 -1.12 -4.85
N ASP A 170 1.75 -0.15 -5.58
CA ASP A 170 2.74 0.77 -5.00
C ASP A 170 2.12 1.69 -3.95
N LEU A 171 0.97 2.29 -4.26
CA LEU A 171 0.26 3.14 -3.30
C LEU A 171 -0.23 2.31 -2.10
N PHE A 172 -0.71 1.09 -2.35
CA PHE A 172 -1.12 0.16 -1.30
C PHE A 172 0.03 -0.12 -0.32
N GLU A 173 1.19 -0.52 -0.84
CA GLU A 173 2.37 -0.83 -0.03
C GLU A 173 2.79 0.37 0.81
N ILE A 174 2.84 1.57 0.21
CA ILE A 174 3.21 2.78 0.92
C ILE A 174 2.18 3.15 1.99
N LEU A 175 0.88 3.07 1.71
CA LEU A 175 -0.17 3.31 2.71
C LEU A 175 -0.04 2.33 3.88
N MET A 176 0.12 1.03 3.61
CA MET A 176 0.28 0.02 4.64
C MET A 176 1.56 0.22 5.47
N ARG A 177 2.66 0.69 4.87
CA ARG A 177 3.87 1.09 5.60
C ARG A 177 3.61 2.32 6.48
N ILE A 178 2.87 3.32 5.99
CA ILE A 178 2.50 4.52 6.77
C ILE A 178 1.63 4.15 7.98
N LYS A 179 0.71 3.19 7.81
CA LYS A 179 -0.07 2.62 8.91
C LYS A 179 0.83 2.19 10.08
N GLU A 180 1.97 1.57 9.76
CA GLU A 180 2.96 1.08 10.74
C GLU A 180 3.93 2.17 11.24
N GLY A 181 3.81 3.41 10.77
CA GLY A 181 4.63 4.53 11.21
C GLY A 181 5.77 4.90 10.25
N TYR A 182 5.80 4.33 9.05
CA TYR A 182 6.73 4.79 8.01
C TYR A 182 6.41 6.23 7.60
N VAL A 183 7.45 7.05 7.46
CA VAL A 183 7.35 8.41 6.94
C VAL A 183 7.85 8.42 5.49
N PRO A 184 6.99 8.67 4.50
CA PRO A 184 7.37 8.64 3.09
C PRO A 184 8.41 9.70 2.75
N THR A 185 9.31 9.35 1.83
CA THR A 185 10.29 10.27 1.27
C THR A 185 9.63 11.26 0.30
N SER A 186 10.27 12.40 0.07
CA SER A 186 9.78 13.43 -0.87
C SER A 186 9.58 12.91 -2.30
N ILE A 187 10.28 11.86 -2.70
CA ILE A 187 10.16 11.23 -4.03
C ILE A 187 8.90 10.36 -4.08
N GLU A 188 8.68 9.52 -3.07
CA GLU A 188 7.46 8.68 -2.95
C GLU A 188 6.20 9.55 -2.88
N ILE A 189 6.24 10.66 -2.13
CA ILE A 189 5.12 11.61 -2.09
C ILE A 189 4.81 12.15 -3.49
N ARG A 190 5.82 12.60 -4.24
CA ARG A 190 5.57 13.13 -5.59
C ARG A 190 5.02 12.10 -6.57
N THR A 191 5.44 10.85 -6.43
CA THR A 191 5.14 9.78 -7.41
C THR A 191 3.79 9.13 -7.12
N PHE A 192 3.49 8.81 -5.86
CA PHE A 192 2.32 7.99 -5.50
C PHE A 192 1.14 8.81 -4.97
N PHE A 193 1.36 10.04 -4.49
CA PHE A 193 0.30 10.80 -3.79
C PHE A 193 -0.50 11.73 -4.71
N LEU A 194 -0.23 11.77 -6.02
CA LEU A 194 -1.04 12.61 -6.92
C LEU A 194 -2.51 12.18 -6.93
N ASN A 195 -2.78 10.87 -7.02
CA ASN A 195 -4.15 10.33 -6.96
C ASN A 195 -4.79 10.60 -5.60
N LEU A 196 -4.01 10.49 -4.52
CA LEU A 196 -4.48 10.79 -3.17
C LEU A 196 -4.83 12.27 -3.01
N GLU A 197 -4.04 13.19 -3.55
CA GLU A 197 -4.33 14.63 -3.57
C GLU A 197 -5.64 14.94 -4.29
N MET A 198 -5.89 14.33 -5.46
CA MET A 198 -7.15 14.51 -6.19
C MET A 198 -8.35 13.97 -5.40
N PHE A 199 -8.21 12.78 -4.82
CA PHE A 199 -9.22 12.19 -3.94
C PHE A 199 -9.55 13.10 -2.75
N LYS A 200 -8.52 13.62 -2.06
CA LYS A 200 -8.67 14.52 -0.92
C LYS A 200 -9.45 15.77 -1.29
N ARG A 201 -9.13 16.41 -2.41
CA ARG A 201 -9.86 17.58 -2.91
C ARG A 201 -11.34 17.29 -3.16
N ARG A 202 -11.65 16.12 -3.74
CA ARG A 202 -13.03 15.70 -3.99
C ARG A 202 -13.81 15.45 -2.70
N ILE A 203 -13.19 14.81 -1.71
CA ILE A 203 -13.81 14.57 -0.40
C ILE A 203 -14.00 15.88 0.39
N LEU A 204 -13.03 16.79 0.37
CA LEU A 204 -13.11 18.09 1.04
C LEU A 204 -14.23 18.99 0.50
N ALA A 205 -14.67 18.77 -0.75
CA ALA A 205 -15.85 19.47 -1.28
C ALA A 205 -17.16 19.03 -0.61
N LYS A 206 -17.16 17.93 0.14
CA LYS A 206 -18.32 17.43 0.90
C LYS A 206 -18.42 18.11 2.26
N ARG A 207 -19.63 18.13 2.82
CA ARG A 207 -19.85 18.63 4.18
C ARG A 207 -19.35 17.61 5.19
N SER A 208 -18.22 17.89 5.82
CA SER A 208 -17.78 17.15 6.99
C SER A 208 -18.72 17.42 8.18
N THR A 209 -19.03 16.37 8.93
CA THR A 209 -19.86 16.46 10.14
C THR A 209 -19.02 16.64 11.40
N LYS A 210 -17.70 16.35 11.31
CA LYS A 210 -16.79 16.31 12.44
C LYS A 210 -15.45 16.97 12.09
N VAL A 211 -15.00 17.91 12.90
CA VAL A 211 -13.69 18.55 12.76
C VAL A 211 -12.84 18.20 13.96
N PHE A 212 -11.62 17.74 13.73
CA PHE A 212 -10.63 17.49 14.77
C PHE A 212 -9.64 18.65 14.84
N LEU A 213 -9.36 19.14 16.04
CA LEU A 213 -8.36 20.17 16.31
C LEU A 213 -7.28 19.62 17.23
N THR A 214 -6.03 19.97 16.95
CA THR A 214 -4.90 19.68 17.83
C THR A 214 -3.81 20.75 17.70
N GLU A 215 -3.07 20.97 18.76
CA GLU A 215 -1.90 21.86 18.79
C GLU A 215 -0.59 21.07 18.84
N ASP A 216 -0.59 19.92 19.52
CA ASP A 216 0.58 19.12 19.87
C ASP A 216 0.44 17.63 19.50
N ASP A 217 -0.55 17.28 18.66
CA ASP A 217 -0.97 15.93 18.26
C ASP A 217 -1.39 15.00 19.43
N SER A 218 -1.21 15.45 20.68
CA SER A 218 -1.46 14.70 21.92
C SER A 218 -2.80 15.08 22.54
N ASN A 219 -3.14 16.37 22.52
CA ASN A 219 -4.44 16.87 22.90
C ASN A 219 -5.30 17.01 21.64
N LEU A 220 -6.28 16.12 21.50
CA LEU A 220 -7.21 16.14 20.38
C LEU A 220 -8.59 16.59 20.87
N TYR A 221 -9.17 17.51 20.13
CA TYR A 221 -10.51 18.02 20.37
C TYR A 221 -11.37 17.73 19.15
N SER A 222 -12.63 17.38 19.35
CA SER A 222 -13.60 17.23 18.27
C SER A 222 -14.71 18.27 18.35
N PHE A 223 -15.01 18.84 17.20
CA PHE A 223 -16.18 19.67 16.95
C PHE A 223 -17.17 18.88 16.15
N GLU A 224 -18.36 18.67 16.70
CA GLU A 224 -19.49 18.06 16.00
C GLU A 224 -20.70 18.96 16.05
N LYS A 225 -21.46 18.96 14.96
CA LYS A 225 -22.78 19.61 14.94
C LYS A 225 -23.79 18.66 15.57
N SER A 226 -24.32 19.04 16.74
CA SER A 226 -25.43 18.34 17.39
C SER A 226 -26.68 18.32 16.50
N ALA A 227 -27.54 17.31 16.69
CA ALA A 227 -28.86 17.23 16.05
C ALA A 227 -29.73 18.50 16.28
N SER A 228 -29.46 19.23 17.36
CA SER A 228 -30.10 20.52 17.69
C SER A 228 -29.53 21.73 16.92
N GLY A 229 -28.54 21.52 16.04
CA GLY A 229 -27.85 22.57 15.30
C GLY A 229 -26.76 23.31 16.06
N LYS A 230 -26.57 23.03 17.37
CA LYS A 230 -25.49 23.58 18.19
C LYS A 230 -24.16 22.88 17.92
N LEU A 231 -23.06 23.61 17.99
CA LEU A 231 -21.71 23.05 17.93
C LEU A 231 -21.31 22.56 19.33
N VAL A 232 -20.86 21.32 19.43
CA VAL A 232 -20.38 20.71 20.68
C VAL A 232 -18.89 20.44 20.54
N LEU A 233 -18.12 20.88 21.53
CA LEU A 233 -16.69 20.63 21.65
C LEU A 233 -16.46 19.54 22.69
N ASN A 234 -15.85 18.43 22.27
CA ASN A 234 -15.49 17.32 23.14
C ASN A 234 -13.97 17.12 23.12
N LYS A 235 -13.36 16.90 24.28
CA LYS A 235 -11.97 16.42 24.37
C LYS A 235 -11.95 14.90 24.16
N ILE A 236 -11.02 14.43 23.34
CA ILE A 236 -10.77 13.01 23.04
C ILE A 236 -9.54 12.58 23.83
#